data_AF-A0A9X5UKU7-F1
#
_entry.id   AF-A0A9X5UKU7-F1
#
_cell.length_a   1.000
_cell.length_b   1.000
_cell.length_c   1.000
_cell.angle_alpha   90.00
_cell.angle_beta   90.00
_cell.angle_gamma   90.00
#
_symmetry.space_group_name_H-M   'P 1'
#
loop_
_entity.id
_entity.type
_entity.pdbx_description
1 polymer ?
#
loop_
_entity_poly.entity_id
_entity_poly.type
_entity_poly.pdbx_seq_one_letter_code
_entity_poly.pdbx_strand_id
1 'polypeptide(L)' 'MVADQEARIALLERQIVALTEAVRVIARGLESPPVEDEPFEATAERAARQAHEMLLSAGL' A
#
# COMPACT_ATOMS: atom_id res chain seq x y z
N MET A 1 -4.82 -31.38 5.85
CA MET A 1 -3.62 -30.67 6.34
C MET A 1 -2.93 -29.88 5.21
N VAL A 2 -2.71 -30.47 4.02
CA VAL A 2 -2.12 -29.77 2.85
C VAL A 2 -2.97 -28.59 2.37
N ALA A 3 -4.29 -28.75 2.25
CA ALA A 3 -5.20 -27.68 1.81
C ALA A 3 -5.25 -26.46 2.76
N ASP A 4 -4.96 -26.63 4.05
CA ASP A 4 -4.86 -25.52 5.02
C ASP A 4 -3.57 -24.72 4.80
N GLN A 5 -2.46 -25.40 4.50
CA GLN A 5 -1.20 -24.74 4.16
C GLN A 5 -1.30 -23.96 2.85
N GLU A 6 -1.94 -24.53 1.83
CA GLU A 6 -2.18 -23.83 0.55
C GLU A 6 -3.05 -22.59 0.73
N ALA A 7 -4.14 -22.69 1.52
CA ALA A 7 -5.00 -21.55 1.81
C ALA A 7 -4.26 -20.43 2.57
N ARG A 8 -3.40 -20.81 3.54
CA ARG A 8 -2.55 -19.88 4.29
C ARG A 8 -1.51 -19.21 3.40
N ILE A 9 -0.85 -19.95 2.51
CA ILE A 9 0.11 -19.39 1.56
C ILE A 9 -0.59 -18.40 0.63
N ALA A 10 -1.74 -18.78 0.06
CA ALA A 10 -2.50 -17.89 -0.82
C ALA A 10 -2.96 -16.61 -0.11
N LEU A 11 -3.29 -16.68 1.18
CA LEU A 11 -3.58 -15.49 2.00
C LEU A 11 -2.34 -14.61 2.16
N LEU A 12 -1.20 -15.19 2.52
CA LEU A 12 0.06 -14.46 2.70
C LEU A 12 0.52 -13.80 1.39
N GLU A 13 0.39 -14.48 0.26
CA GLU A 13 0.71 -13.91 -1.06
C GLU A 13 -0.13 -12.68 -1.35
N ARG A 14 -1.45 -12.73 -1.11
CA ARG A 14 -2.33 -11.57 -1.27
C ARG A 14 -1.93 -10.41 -0.34
N GLN A 15 -1.58 -10.73 0.91
CA GLN A 15 -1.16 -9.72 1.88
C GLN A 15 0.18 -9.07 1.46
N ILE A 16 1.14 -9.85 1.00
CA ILE A 16 2.43 -9.34 0.51
C ILE A 16 2.24 -8.42 -0.70
N VAL A 17 1.36 -8.80 -1.64
CA VAL A 17 1.03 -7.95 -2.79
C VAL A 17 0.44 -6.62 -2.33
N ALA A 18 -0.55 -6.65 -1.43
CA ALA A 18 -1.18 -5.44 -0.90
C ALA A 18 -0.18 -4.53 -0.17
N LEU A 19 0.69 -5.10 0.67
CA LEU A 19 1.76 -4.36 1.36
C LEU A 19 2.74 -3.74 0.37
N THR A 20 3.13 -4.48 -0.67
CA THR A 20 4.06 -3.98 -1.69
C THR A 20 3.47 -2.79 -2.45
N GLU A 21 2.19 -2.86 -2.82
CA GLU A 21 1.52 -1.74 -3.49
C GLU A 21 1.34 -0.53 -2.57
N ALA A 22 1.01 -0.74 -1.30
CA ALA A 22 0.94 0.33 -0.30
C ALA A 22 2.28 1.06 -0.14
N VAL A 23 3.39 0.32 -0.04
CA VAL A 23 4.74 0.89 0.03
C VAL A 23 5.08 1.67 -1.24
N ARG A 24 4.71 1.16 -2.43
CA ARG A 24 4.95 1.88 -3.70
C ARG A 24 4.19 3.20 -3.77
N VAL A 25 2.95 3.23 -3.30
CA VAL A 25 2.16 4.48 -3.25
C VAL A 25 2.81 5.49 -2.32
N ILE A 26 3.23 5.06 -1.13
CA ILE A 26 3.96 5.92 -0.18
C ILE A 26 5.25 6.44 -0.80
N ALA A 27 6.08 5.56 -1.38
CA ALA A 27 7.34 5.93 -2.02
C ALA A 27 7.11 6.98 -3.11
N ARG A 28 6.11 6.78 -3.98
CA ARG A 28 5.74 7.76 -5.01
C ARG A 28 5.32 9.10 -4.40
N GLY A 29 4.56 9.10 -3.32
CA GLY A 29 4.16 10.35 -2.64
C GLY A 29 5.33 11.11 -2.03
N LEU A 30 6.38 10.40 -1.60
CA LEU A 30 7.58 10.98 -1.00
C LEU A 30 8.66 11.35 -2.03
N GLU A 31 8.66 10.70 -3.19
CA GLU A 31 9.65 10.94 -4.25
C GLU A 31 9.11 11.87 -5.36
N SER A 32 7.80 12.11 -5.39
CA SER A 32 7.22 13.04 -6.37
C SER A 32 7.68 14.46 -6.06
N PRO A 33 8.37 15.15 -7.01
CA PRO A 33 8.67 16.55 -6.83
C PRO A 33 7.36 17.32 -6.65
N PRO A 34 7.29 18.30 -5.72
CA PRO A 34 6.09 19.11 -5.55
C PRO A 34 5.74 19.75 -6.90
N VAL A 35 4.55 19.42 -7.39
CA VAL A 35 3.97 20.08 -8.56
C VAL A 35 3.68 21.53 -8.14
N GLU A 36 3.83 22.50 -9.04
CA GLU A 36 3.87 23.95 -8.74
C GLU A 36 2.78 24.48 -7.77
N ASP A 37 1.64 23.80 -7.64
CA ASP A 37 0.50 24.19 -6.81
C ASP A 37 0.27 23.35 -5.53
N GLU A 38 1.10 22.34 -5.23
CA GLU A 38 0.88 21.46 -4.09
C GLU A 38 2.10 21.31 -3.16
N PRO A 39 1.96 21.66 -1.86
CA PRO A 39 2.99 21.40 -0.87
C PRO A 39 3.37 19.92 -0.81
N PHE A 40 4.64 19.64 -0.59
CA PHE A 40 5.16 18.29 -0.43
C PHE A 40 4.42 17.52 0.67
N GLU A 41 4.13 18.16 1.81
CA GLU A 41 3.40 17.54 2.91
C GLU A 41 2.02 17.04 2.49
N ALA A 42 1.29 17.82 1.68
CA ALA A 42 -0.04 17.44 1.19
C ALA A 42 0.02 16.20 0.26
N THR A 43 1.09 16.10 -0.54
CA THR A 43 1.32 14.94 -1.43
C THR A 43 1.64 13.68 -0.61
N ALA A 44 2.52 13.82 0.39
CA ALA A 44 2.90 12.73 1.29
C ALA A 44 1.70 12.23 2.13
N GLU A 45 0.90 13.15 2.68
CA GLU A 45 -0.30 12.82 3.46
C GLU A 45 -1.35 12.07 2.61
N ARG A 46 -1.57 12.52 1.37
CA ARG A 46 -2.49 11.82 0.45
C ARG A 46 -2.01 10.41 0.14
N ALA A 47 -0.72 10.24 -0.15
CA ALA A 47 -0.15 8.93 -0.42
C ALA A 47 -0.26 8.00 0.80
N ALA A 48 -0.02 8.51 2.01
CA ALA A 48 -0.22 7.75 3.24
C ALA A 48 -1.68 7.32 3.43
N ARG A 49 -2.64 8.23 3.17
CA ARG A 49 -4.07 7.92 3.25
C ARG A 49 -4.48 6.85 2.23
N GLN A 50 -4.04 7.00 0.99
CA GLN A 50 -4.32 6.03 -0.07
C GLN A 50 -3.73 4.65 0.26
N ALA A 51 -2.50 4.60 0.78
CA ALA A 51 -1.89 3.36 1.23
C ALA A 51 -2.68 2.71 2.37
N HIS A 52 -3.14 3.50 3.34
CA HIS A 52 -3.97 3.00 4.43
C HIS A 52 -5.31 2.41 3.94
N GLU A 53 -6.00 3.09 3.03
CA GLU A 53 -7.26 2.61 2.44
C GLU A 53 -7.06 1.30 1.66
N MET A 54 -5.96 1.18 0.91
CA MET A 54 -5.61 -0.06 0.21
C MET A 54 -5.43 -1.23 1.18
N LEU A 55 -4.71 -1.02 2.29
CA LEU A 55 -4.50 -2.06 3.30
C LEU A 55 -5.82 -2.48 3.95
N LEU A 56 -6.68 -1.53 4.33
CA LEU A 56 -8.00 -1.83 4.87
C LEU A 56 -8.84 -2.66 3.91
N SER A 57 -8.82 -2.33 2.61
CA SER A 57 -9.55 -3.09 1.58
C SER A 57 -9.03 -4.53 1.42
N ALA A 58 -7.74 -4.75 1.71
CA ALA A 58 -7.09 -6.06 1.71
C ALA A 58 -7.29 -6.84 3.03
N GLY A 59 -7.97 -6.24 4.02
CA GLY A 59 -8.16 -6.83 5.35
C GLY A 59 -6.89 -6.83 6.21
N LEU A 60 -6.02 -5.84 6.00
CA LEU A 60 -4.77 -5.61 6.74
C LEU A 60 -4.86 -4.37 7.62
#